data_AF-A0A953ZZH1-F1
#
_entry.id   AF-A0A953ZZH1-F1
#
_cell.length_a   1.000
_cell.length_b   1.000
_cell.length_c   1.000
_cell.angle_alpha   90.00
_cell.angle_beta   90.00
_cell.angle_gamma   90.00
#
_symmetry.space_group_name_H-M   'P 1'
#
loop_
_entity.id
_entity.type
_entity.pdbx_description
1 polymer ?
#
loop_
_entity_poly.entity_id
_entity_poly.type
_entity_poly.pdbx_seq_one_letter_code
_entity_poly.pdbx_strand_id
1 'polypeptide(L)'
;MKISSLFLFASLALASLVPAQTQLVRGDVDSIQNTNRWRLDCTNIELVSTTVDLQALHNASRQQDIEYEMQVIDVSQPGLPKLNVISARAIPEIFDMGNIRFGRSDTWAVSGAAGSSFGIWITLPQATSYAPFGSWGTWLLGQHPMLFAQGTIPATGRFEFKYQPPTVPAWVGVTIVGQAVVVQGSSILITNPGCKDIRAN
;
A
#
# COMPACT_ATOMS: atom_id res chain seq x y z
N MET A 1 6.73 53.25 -46.00
CA MET A 1 5.69 53.37 -44.94
C MET A 1 5.02 52.01 -44.80
N LYS A 2 4.95 51.27 -43.70
CA LYS A 2 5.30 51.38 -42.26
C LYS A 2 5.58 49.92 -41.80
N ILE A 3 6.76 49.61 -41.27
CA ILE A 3 7.07 49.31 -39.85
C ILE A 3 6.21 48.21 -39.19
N SER A 4 6.85 47.05 -39.04
CA SER A 4 6.99 46.17 -37.85
C SER A 4 5.82 45.96 -36.89
N SER A 5 5.57 44.70 -36.53
CA SER A 5 5.76 44.22 -35.14
C SER A 5 5.56 42.70 -35.04
N LEU A 6 6.68 41.96 -34.93
CA LEU A 6 6.71 40.62 -34.36
C LEU A 6 6.40 40.74 -32.86
N PHE A 7 5.32 40.13 -32.38
CA PHE A 7 5.12 39.88 -30.96
C PHE A 7 5.55 38.45 -30.64
N LEU A 8 6.76 38.32 -30.10
CA LEU A 8 7.29 37.11 -29.49
C LEU A 8 6.74 37.05 -28.06
N PHE A 9 5.74 36.22 -27.81
CA PHE A 9 5.31 35.91 -26.44
C PHE A 9 6.24 34.85 -25.85
N ALA A 10 7.25 35.29 -25.11
CA ALA A 10 8.08 34.45 -24.27
C ALA A 10 7.30 34.08 -22.99
N SER A 11 6.61 32.93 -23.03
CA SER A 11 6.04 32.33 -21.82
C SER A 11 7.18 31.82 -20.93
N LEU A 12 7.56 32.59 -19.92
CA LEU A 12 8.38 32.11 -18.82
C LEU A 12 7.62 31.00 -18.09
N ALA A 13 8.03 29.75 -18.32
CA ALA A 13 7.68 28.64 -17.46
C ALA A 13 8.35 28.86 -16.10
N LEU A 14 7.61 29.44 -15.15
CA LEU A 14 7.91 29.34 -13.73
C LEU A 14 7.77 27.87 -13.34
N ALA A 15 8.89 27.14 -13.40
CA ALA A 15 9.00 25.83 -12.79
C ALA A 15 8.87 26.03 -11.27
N SER A 16 7.66 25.88 -10.75
CA SER A 16 7.44 25.82 -9.31
C SER A 16 8.21 24.62 -8.77
N LEU A 17 9.25 24.89 -7.98
CA LEU A 17 9.85 23.92 -7.07
C LEU A 17 8.77 23.54 -6.06
N VAL A 18 7.93 22.57 -6.41
CA VAL A 18 7.05 21.93 -5.44
C VAL A 18 7.99 21.25 -4.45
N PRO A 19 8.03 21.66 -3.18
CA PRO A 19 8.84 20.95 -2.19
C PRO A 19 8.40 19.49 -2.23
N ALA A 20 9.37 18.57 -2.18
CA ALA A 20 9.10 17.14 -2.18
C ALA A 20 8.09 16.84 -1.06
N GLN A 21 6.83 16.61 -1.44
CA GLN A 21 5.73 16.55 -0.49
C GLN A 21 5.85 15.24 0.28
N THR A 22 5.84 15.35 1.61
CA THR A 22 5.77 14.17 2.45
C THR A 22 4.42 13.48 2.25
N GLN A 23 4.48 12.17 2.04
CA GLN A 23 3.35 11.31 1.76
C GLN A 23 3.23 10.24 2.84
N LEU A 24 2.02 9.68 2.96
CA LEU A 24 1.71 8.73 4.01
C LEU A 24 1.59 7.31 3.45
N VAL A 25 2.46 6.42 3.90
CA VAL A 25 2.43 5.00 3.53
C VAL A 25 2.19 4.16 4.77
N ARG A 26 1.37 3.12 4.65
CA ARG A 26 1.17 2.12 5.69
C ARG A 26 1.64 0.77 5.20
N GLY A 27 2.25 0.00 6.08
CA GLY A 27 2.71 -1.34 5.77
C GLY A 27 4.00 -1.69 6.48
N ASP A 28 4.43 -2.91 6.24
CA ASP A 28 5.63 -3.48 6.81
C ASP A 28 6.87 -3.23 5.97
N VAL A 29 8.02 -3.31 6.62
CA VAL A 29 9.32 -3.30 5.96
C VAL A 29 9.77 -4.75 5.78
N ASP A 30 10.05 -5.15 4.55
CA ASP A 30 10.59 -6.48 4.24
C ASP A 30 12.01 -6.39 3.69
N SER A 31 12.82 -7.40 4.00
CA SER A 31 14.18 -7.50 3.46
C SER A 31 14.14 -8.10 2.05
N ILE A 32 14.92 -7.53 1.13
CA ILE A 32 15.13 -8.15 -0.18
C ILE A 32 16.18 -9.24 0.00
N GLN A 33 15.76 -10.50 -0.22
CA GLN A 33 16.60 -11.69 0.01
C GLN A 33 18.01 -11.55 -0.56
N ASN A 34 19.01 -11.94 0.24
CA ASN A 34 20.43 -11.90 -0.11
C ASN A 34 20.97 -10.50 -0.43
N THR A 35 20.35 -9.45 0.11
CA THR A 35 20.82 -8.07 -0.03
C THR A 35 20.65 -7.29 1.28
N ASN A 36 21.25 -6.09 1.35
CA ASN A 36 21.01 -5.12 2.43
C ASN A 36 19.97 -4.06 2.02
N ARG A 37 19.01 -4.44 1.18
CA ARG A 37 17.97 -3.54 0.67
C ARG A 37 16.62 -3.89 1.27
N TRP A 38 15.77 -2.87 1.33
CA TRP A 38 14.47 -2.91 1.96
C TRP A 38 13.39 -2.61 0.95
N ARG A 39 12.21 -3.17 1.15
CA ARG A 39 11.01 -2.84 0.37
C ARG A 39 9.81 -2.74 1.29
N LEU A 40 8.78 -2.06 0.81
CA LEU A 40 7.46 -2.11 1.42
C LEU A 40 6.90 -3.51 1.16
N ASP A 41 6.58 -4.24 2.22
CA ASP A 41 6.13 -5.63 2.11
C ASP A 41 4.96 -5.74 1.15
N CYS A 42 4.88 -6.88 0.46
CA CYS A 42 3.86 -7.16 -0.54
C CYS A 42 3.86 -6.26 -1.80
N THR A 43 4.89 -5.43 -1.97
CA THR A 43 5.06 -4.59 -3.15
C THR A 43 6.46 -4.72 -3.76
N ASN A 44 6.67 -4.10 -4.92
CA ASN A 44 7.99 -3.94 -5.52
C ASN A 44 8.63 -2.58 -5.23
N ILE A 45 8.11 -1.83 -4.25
CA ILE A 45 8.55 -0.46 -3.94
C ILE A 45 9.75 -0.53 -2.97
N GLU A 46 10.92 -0.09 -3.42
CA GLU A 46 12.13 -0.06 -2.59
C GLU A 46 12.02 1.02 -1.51
N LEU A 47 12.42 0.70 -0.29
CA LEU A 47 12.51 1.65 0.83
C LEU A 47 13.97 1.97 1.10
N VAL A 48 14.27 3.25 1.22
CA VAL A 48 15.57 3.75 1.68
C VAL A 48 15.36 4.70 2.84
N SER A 49 16.34 4.84 3.71
CA SER A 49 16.33 5.87 4.74
C SER A 49 17.74 6.13 5.26
N THR A 50 18.01 7.39 5.62
CA THR A 50 19.18 7.79 6.41
C THR A 50 18.81 8.21 7.84
N THR A 51 17.51 8.25 8.16
CA THR A 51 16.98 8.77 9.43
C THR A 51 16.27 7.70 10.26
N VAL A 52 15.75 6.67 9.60
CA VAL A 52 15.02 5.55 10.20
C VAL A 52 15.82 4.26 9.98
N ASP A 53 15.99 3.47 11.03
CA ASP A 53 16.60 2.14 10.96
C ASP A 53 15.58 1.12 10.42
N LEU A 54 15.59 0.90 9.11
CA LEU A 54 14.69 -0.03 8.42
C LEU A 54 14.89 -1.50 8.86
N GLN A 55 16.10 -1.89 9.27
CA GLN A 55 16.37 -3.22 9.80
C GLN A 55 15.67 -3.41 11.15
N ALA A 56 15.71 -2.41 12.02
CA ALA A 56 15.03 -2.44 13.30
C ALA A 56 13.50 -2.55 13.12
N LEU A 57 12.93 -1.79 12.17
CA LEU A 57 11.50 -1.87 11.86
C LEU A 57 11.10 -3.28 11.39
N HIS A 58 11.84 -3.84 10.42
CA HIS A 58 11.64 -5.20 9.91
C HIS A 58 11.68 -6.25 11.01
N ASN A 59 12.67 -6.19 11.90
CA ASN A 59 12.81 -7.15 12.98
C ASN A 59 11.65 -7.05 13.98
N ALA A 60 11.17 -5.84 14.26
CA ALA A 60 10.09 -5.61 15.21
C ALA A 60 8.72 -6.05 14.66
N SER A 61 8.39 -5.80 13.40
CA SER A 61 7.08 -6.25 12.84
C SER A 61 6.94 -7.77 12.86
N ARG A 62 8.01 -8.50 12.55
CA ARG A 62 8.05 -9.98 12.62
C ARG A 62 7.84 -10.55 14.02
N GLN A 63 8.07 -9.77 15.08
CA GLN A 63 7.97 -10.22 16.46
C GLN A 63 6.66 -9.81 17.14
N GLN A 64 6.05 -8.69 16.72
CA GLN A 64 5.02 -8.02 17.51
C GLN A 64 3.67 -7.87 16.81
N ASP A 65 3.51 -8.38 15.58
CA ASP A 65 2.26 -8.24 14.80
C ASP A 65 1.81 -6.77 14.73
N ILE A 66 2.78 -5.90 14.41
CA ILE A 66 2.62 -4.46 14.29
C ILE A 66 2.91 -4.04 12.87
N GLU A 67 2.21 -3.02 12.41
CA GLU A 67 2.42 -2.36 11.13
C GLU A 67 3.04 -0.97 11.36
N TYR A 68 3.51 -0.33 10.30
CA TYR A 68 4.03 1.04 10.40
C TYR A 68 3.22 2.03 9.56
N GLU A 69 2.95 3.19 10.15
CA GLU A 69 2.63 4.40 9.40
C GLU A 69 3.91 5.21 9.18
N MET A 70 4.30 5.33 7.91
CA MET A 70 5.54 5.95 7.46
C MET A 70 5.26 7.27 6.74
N GLN A 71 6.01 8.29 7.12
CA GLN A 71 6.12 9.53 6.35
C GLN A 71 7.27 9.34 5.35
N VAL A 72 6.96 9.48 4.06
CA VAL A 72 7.90 9.20 2.98
C VAL A 72 8.02 10.37 2.01
N ILE A 73 9.13 10.41 1.28
CA ILE A 73 9.30 11.24 0.10
C ILE A 73 9.49 10.30 -1.10
N ASP A 74 8.73 10.54 -2.17
CA ASP A 74 8.94 9.86 -3.44
C ASP A 74 10.27 10.31 -4.06
N VAL A 75 11.20 9.38 -4.20
CA VAL A 75 12.51 9.57 -4.85
C VAL A 75 12.66 8.63 -6.05
N SER A 76 11.54 8.16 -6.58
CA SER A 76 11.49 7.21 -7.69
C SER A 76 12.16 7.75 -8.93
N GLN A 77 12.75 6.82 -9.70
CA GLN A 77 13.18 7.06 -11.06
C GLN A 77 12.22 6.32 -12.02
N PRO A 78 12.14 6.70 -13.30
CA PRO A 78 11.31 5.97 -14.27
C PRO A 78 11.62 4.47 -14.24
N GLY A 79 10.61 3.65 -13.91
CA GLY A 79 10.72 2.18 -13.81
C GLY A 79 11.30 1.64 -12.50
N LEU A 80 11.68 2.50 -11.55
CA LEU A 80 12.27 2.11 -10.26
C LEU A 80 11.55 2.83 -9.11
N PRO A 81 10.40 2.27 -8.63
CA PRO A 81 9.67 2.88 -7.53
C PRO A 81 10.52 2.82 -6.25
N LYS A 82 10.78 3.99 -5.67
CA LYS A 82 11.63 4.12 -4.47
C LYS A 82 11.13 5.24 -3.57
N LEU A 83 10.99 4.93 -2.28
CA LEU A 83 10.55 5.87 -1.27
C LEU A 83 11.64 6.07 -0.22
N ASN A 84 11.91 7.34 0.09
CA ASN A 84 12.77 7.70 1.21
C ASN A 84 11.91 7.86 2.48
N VAL A 85 12.08 6.98 3.46
CA VAL A 85 11.36 7.01 4.73
C VAL A 85 12.00 8.05 5.65
N ILE A 86 11.20 9.01 6.10
CA ILE A 86 11.64 10.15 6.93
C ILE A 86 11.32 9.91 8.41
N SER A 87 10.19 9.26 8.69
CA SER A 87 9.80 8.84 10.03
C SER A 87 8.84 7.66 9.94
N ALA A 88 8.81 6.82 10.97
CA ALA A 88 7.85 5.73 11.09
C ALA A 88 7.28 5.71 12.51
N ARG A 89 6.01 5.34 12.64
CA ARG A 89 5.40 5.02 13.93
C ARG A 89 4.61 3.73 13.83
N ALA A 90 4.67 2.91 14.88
CA ALA A 90 3.89 1.68 14.94
C ALA A 90 2.39 1.99 14.98
N ILE A 91 1.61 1.18 14.27
CA ILE A 91 0.15 1.20 14.25
C ILE A 91 -0.36 -0.25 14.31
N PRO A 92 -1.60 -0.48 14.79
CA PRO A 92 -2.25 -1.78 14.64
C PRO A 92 -2.48 -2.11 13.15
N GLU A 93 -2.47 -3.41 12.82
CA GLU A 93 -2.87 -3.88 11.49
C GLU A 93 -4.35 -3.58 11.23
N ILE A 94 -4.64 -2.99 10.07
CA ILE A 94 -5.99 -2.54 9.71
C ILE A 94 -6.64 -3.53 8.75
N PHE A 95 -5.87 -4.05 7.80
CA PHE A 95 -6.30 -5.12 6.90
C PHE A 95 -5.42 -6.34 7.12
N ASP A 96 -6.05 -7.44 7.54
CA ASP A 96 -5.42 -8.75 7.75
C ASP A 96 -5.92 -9.69 6.64
N MET A 97 -4.96 -10.18 5.85
CA MET A 97 -5.24 -11.18 4.84
C MET A 97 -4.90 -12.56 5.40
N GLY A 98 -5.91 -13.35 5.76
CA GLY A 98 -5.72 -14.75 6.14
C GLY A 98 -5.01 -15.54 5.04
N ASN A 99 -4.41 -16.69 5.39
CA ASN A 99 -3.72 -17.53 4.42
C ASN A 99 -4.64 -17.96 3.26
N ILE A 100 -4.04 -18.33 2.13
CA ILE A 100 -4.80 -18.82 0.98
C ILE A 100 -4.38 -20.27 0.73
N ARG A 101 -5.17 -21.22 1.24
CA ARG A 101 -4.89 -22.66 1.17
C ARG A 101 -6.09 -23.39 0.59
N PHE A 102 -5.86 -24.27 -0.39
CA PHE A 102 -6.96 -25.04 -0.98
C PHE A 102 -7.65 -25.93 0.06
N GLY A 103 -8.97 -26.12 -0.04
CA GLY A 103 -9.70 -26.99 0.88
C GLY A 103 -9.73 -26.54 2.35
N ARG A 104 -9.25 -25.32 2.67
CA ARG A 104 -9.36 -24.70 3.98
C ARG A 104 -9.96 -23.30 3.85
N SER A 105 -10.59 -22.85 4.92
CA SER A 105 -10.98 -21.45 5.06
C SER A 105 -10.07 -20.78 6.07
N ASP A 106 -9.58 -19.61 5.71
CA ASP A 106 -8.86 -18.73 6.62
C ASP A 106 -9.66 -17.43 6.81
N THR A 107 -9.47 -16.80 7.96
CA THR A 107 -10.18 -15.56 8.30
C THR A 107 -9.45 -14.38 7.69
N TRP A 108 -10.19 -13.53 6.99
CA TRP A 108 -9.75 -12.22 6.56
C TRP A 108 -10.46 -11.17 7.39
N ALA A 109 -9.81 -10.05 7.65
CA ALA A 109 -10.38 -9.03 8.51
C ALA A 109 -10.05 -7.61 8.08
N VAL A 110 -10.98 -6.70 8.40
CA VAL A 110 -10.80 -5.25 8.28
C VAL A 110 -11.23 -4.60 9.60
N SER A 111 -10.32 -3.84 10.19
CA SER A 111 -10.55 -3.10 11.43
C SER A 111 -10.86 -1.62 11.15
N GLY A 112 -11.67 -0.99 12.00
CA GLY A 112 -12.01 0.42 11.87
C GLY A 112 -13.14 0.85 12.79
N ALA A 113 -13.60 2.09 12.67
CA ALA A 113 -14.71 2.58 13.49
C ALA A 113 -16.01 1.84 13.15
N ALA A 114 -16.82 1.52 14.16
CA ALA A 114 -18.14 0.92 13.98
C ALA A 114 -19.02 1.76 13.03
N GLY A 115 -19.74 1.09 12.12
CA GLY A 115 -20.59 1.73 11.12
C GLY A 115 -19.85 2.24 9.87
N SER A 116 -18.51 2.18 9.84
CA SER A 116 -17.74 2.55 8.66
C SER A 116 -17.99 1.57 7.51
N SER A 117 -18.06 2.08 6.28
CA SER A 117 -18.07 1.22 5.11
C SER A 117 -16.65 0.83 4.72
N PHE A 118 -16.46 -0.35 4.14
CA PHE A 118 -15.17 -0.75 3.61
C PHE A 118 -15.32 -1.46 2.26
N GLY A 119 -14.25 -1.40 1.46
CA GLY A 119 -14.00 -2.31 0.35
C GLY A 119 -12.62 -2.93 0.48
N ILE A 120 -12.48 -4.16 0.01
CA ILE A 120 -11.22 -4.89 -0.11
C ILE A 120 -10.99 -5.12 -1.59
N TRP A 121 -9.81 -4.75 -2.05
CA TRP A 121 -9.38 -4.99 -3.42
C TRP A 121 -8.18 -5.90 -3.43
N ILE A 122 -8.01 -6.64 -4.52
CA ILE A 122 -6.86 -7.50 -4.73
C ILE A 122 -6.25 -7.30 -6.12
N THR A 123 -4.96 -7.62 -6.23
CA THR A 123 -4.17 -7.58 -7.45
C THR A 123 -3.05 -8.62 -7.40
N LEU A 124 -2.26 -8.70 -8.47
CA LEU A 124 -1.01 -9.48 -8.49
C LEU A 124 0.19 -8.57 -8.17
N PRO A 125 1.26 -9.06 -7.54
CA PRO A 125 2.41 -8.25 -7.13
C PRO A 125 3.00 -7.38 -8.26
N GLN A 126 3.09 -7.91 -9.48
CA GLN A 126 3.62 -7.19 -10.65
C GLN A 126 2.76 -6.03 -11.12
N ALA A 127 1.49 -5.97 -10.71
CA ALA A 127 0.57 -4.88 -11.02
C ALA A 127 0.49 -3.82 -9.91
N THR A 128 1.19 -4.02 -8.78
CA THR A 128 1.27 -3.01 -7.72
C THR A 128 1.90 -1.71 -8.23
N SER A 129 1.51 -0.59 -7.64
CA SER A 129 2.00 0.75 -8.01
C SER A 129 2.07 1.65 -6.78
N TYR A 130 2.47 2.90 -6.97
CA TYR A 130 2.48 3.91 -5.92
C TYR A 130 1.60 5.10 -6.35
N ALA A 131 0.51 5.35 -5.61
CA ALA A 131 -0.36 6.50 -5.83
C ALA A 131 -0.74 7.17 -4.49
N PRO A 132 -0.19 8.35 -4.16
CA PRO A 132 -0.44 9.03 -2.89
C PRO A 132 -1.76 9.80 -2.88
N PHE A 133 -2.50 9.73 -1.77
CA PHE A 133 -3.79 10.41 -1.56
C PHE A 133 -3.76 11.34 -0.33
N GLY A 134 -2.60 11.91 -0.03
CA GLY A 134 -2.42 12.82 1.10
C GLY A 134 -2.67 12.13 2.44
N SER A 135 -3.53 12.70 3.28
CA SER A 135 -3.82 12.16 4.62
C SER A 135 -4.58 10.84 4.61
N TRP A 136 -5.22 10.48 3.49
CA TRP A 136 -5.91 9.20 3.37
C TRP A 136 -4.94 8.01 3.34
N GLY A 137 -3.70 8.24 2.89
CA GLY A 137 -2.67 7.23 2.73
C GLY A 137 -2.24 7.08 1.27
N THR A 138 -1.78 5.89 0.93
CA THR A 138 -1.27 5.55 -0.41
C THR A 138 -1.96 4.31 -0.93
N TRP A 139 -2.43 4.41 -2.17
CA TRP A 139 -2.95 3.28 -2.93
C TRP A 139 -1.82 2.49 -3.58
N LEU A 140 -1.80 1.17 -3.35
CA LEU A 140 -0.67 0.32 -3.71
C LEU A 140 -1.00 -0.75 -4.77
N LEU A 141 -2.27 -0.93 -5.13
CA LEU A 141 -2.69 -2.08 -5.94
C LEU A 141 -2.69 -1.86 -7.46
N GLY A 142 -2.19 -0.71 -7.94
CA GLY A 142 -2.23 -0.41 -9.38
C GLY A 142 -3.52 0.24 -9.86
N GLN A 143 -3.62 0.38 -11.18
CA GLN A 143 -4.74 1.02 -11.87
C GLN A 143 -5.96 0.11 -12.07
N HIS A 144 -5.76 -1.22 -12.05
CA HIS A 144 -6.80 -2.21 -12.33
C HIS A 144 -6.96 -3.25 -11.22
N PRO A 145 -7.19 -2.81 -9.97
CA PRO A 145 -7.47 -3.72 -8.87
C PRO A 145 -8.85 -4.37 -9.06
N MET A 146 -9.01 -5.61 -8.60
CA MET A 146 -10.32 -6.27 -8.56
C MET A 146 -10.96 -6.07 -7.20
N LEU A 147 -12.22 -5.59 -7.16
CA LEU A 147 -13.00 -5.57 -5.91
C LEU A 147 -13.25 -7.02 -5.48
N PHE A 148 -12.84 -7.35 -4.27
CA PHE A 148 -12.93 -8.69 -3.70
C PHE A 148 -14.10 -8.82 -2.73
N ALA A 149 -14.22 -7.87 -1.80
CA ALA A 149 -15.29 -7.85 -0.80
C ALA A 149 -15.62 -6.40 -0.42
N GLN A 150 -16.82 -6.18 0.11
CA GLN A 150 -17.23 -4.90 0.66
C GLN A 150 -18.29 -5.10 1.74
N GLY A 151 -18.43 -4.14 2.64
CA GLY A 151 -19.40 -4.23 3.72
C GLY A 151 -19.36 -3.04 4.66
N THR A 152 -19.88 -3.25 5.87
CA THR A 152 -19.88 -2.28 6.97
C THR A 152 -19.24 -2.91 8.20
N ILE A 153 -18.38 -2.16 8.88
CA ILE A 153 -17.68 -2.59 10.09
C ILE A 153 -18.71 -2.66 11.24
N PRO A 154 -18.87 -3.80 11.92
CA PRO A 154 -19.83 -3.97 13.00
C PRO A 154 -19.44 -3.18 14.26
N ALA A 155 -20.32 -3.19 15.27
CA ALA A 155 -20.10 -2.51 16.55
C ALA A 155 -18.84 -2.98 17.31
N THR A 156 -18.33 -4.18 17.01
CA THR A 156 -17.08 -4.71 17.56
C THR A 156 -15.83 -4.03 17.00
N GLY A 157 -15.93 -3.22 15.95
CA GLY A 157 -14.81 -2.50 15.32
C GLY A 157 -13.94 -3.36 14.39
N ARG A 158 -14.33 -4.62 14.14
CA ARG A 158 -13.63 -5.54 13.25
C ARG A 158 -14.63 -6.37 12.47
N PHE A 159 -14.58 -6.27 11.14
CA PHE A 159 -15.31 -7.17 10.25
C PHE A 159 -14.42 -8.36 9.94
N GLU A 160 -14.96 -9.56 10.07
CA GLU A 160 -14.26 -10.80 9.76
C GLU A 160 -15.11 -11.68 8.85
N PHE A 161 -14.48 -12.31 7.86
CA PHE A 161 -15.13 -13.29 7.01
C PHE A 161 -14.18 -14.43 6.70
N LYS A 162 -14.76 -15.61 6.46
CA LYS A 162 -14.02 -16.79 6.04
C LYS A 162 -13.94 -16.82 4.52
N TYR A 163 -12.73 -16.87 3.98
CA TYR A 163 -12.52 -17.09 2.56
C TYR A 163 -11.99 -18.50 2.32
N GLN A 164 -12.63 -19.22 1.40
CA GLN A 164 -12.13 -20.48 0.87
C GLN A 164 -11.81 -20.28 -0.62
N PRO A 165 -10.53 -20.32 -1.01
CA PRO A 165 -10.18 -20.19 -2.42
C PRO A 165 -10.71 -21.39 -3.22
N PRO A 166 -11.16 -21.18 -4.47
CA PRO A 166 -11.49 -22.29 -5.34
C PRO A 166 -10.24 -23.14 -5.60
N THR A 167 -10.41 -24.45 -5.64
CA THR A 167 -9.30 -25.39 -5.92
C THR A 167 -8.96 -25.36 -7.40
N VAL A 168 -8.03 -24.49 -7.78
CA VAL A 168 -7.51 -24.37 -9.16
C VAL A 168 -6.03 -24.69 -9.14
N PRO A 169 -5.58 -25.90 -9.53
CA PRO A 169 -4.18 -26.32 -9.39
C PRO A 169 -3.16 -25.36 -10.02
N ALA A 170 -3.53 -24.70 -11.12
CA ALA A 170 -2.69 -23.71 -11.78
C ALA A 170 -2.40 -22.44 -10.96
N TRP A 171 -3.10 -22.25 -9.84
CA TRP A 171 -2.93 -21.08 -8.97
C TRP A 171 -1.94 -21.32 -7.83
N VAL A 172 -1.49 -22.56 -7.60
CA VAL A 172 -0.48 -22.82 -6.56
C VAL A 172 0.80 -22.03 -6.84
N GLY A 173 1.32 -21.34 -5.83
CA GLY A 173 2.50 -20.49 -5.94
C GLY A 173 2.21 -19.07 -6.45
N VAL A 174 0.97 -18.77 -6.86
CA VAL A 174 0.59 -17.39 -7.18
C VAL A 174 0.43 -16.61 -5.88
N THR A 175 1.10 -15.46 -5.79
CA THR A 175 0.91 -14.49 -4.71
C THR A 175 -0.22 -13.53 -5.07
N ILE A 176 -1.13 -13.31 -4.13
CA ILE A 176 -2.15 -12.25 -4.21
C ILE A 176 -1.75 -11.14 -3.26
N VAL A 177 -1.95 -9.89 -3.68
CA VAL A 177 -1.81 -8.69 -2.83
C VAL A 177 -3.18 -8.07 -2.66
N GLY A 178 -3.55 -7.71 -1.43
CA GLY A 178 -4.78 -7.02 -1.11
C GLY A 178 -4.53 -5.71 -0.36
N GLN A 179 -5.50 -4.81 -0.43
CA GLN A 179 -5.55 -3.58 0.35
C GLN A 179 -7.01 -3.20 0.53
N ALA A 180 -7.34 -2.60 1.68
CA ALA A 180 -8.68 -2.11 1.94
C ALA A 180 -8.73 -0.58 1.88
N VAL A 181 -9.94 -0.08 1.61
CA VAL A 181 -10.31 1.33 1.82
C VAL A 181 -11.46 1.35 2.80
N VAL A 182 -11.31 2.12 3.87
CA VAL A 182 -12.33 2.31 4.91
C VAL A 182 -12.82 3.75 4.87
N VAL A 183 -14.14 3.94 4.81
CA VAL A 183 -14.80 5.25 4.82
C VAL A 183 -15.48 5.45 6.16
N GLN A 184 -15.00 6.42 6.95
CA GLN A 184 -15.46 6.70 8.31
C GLN A 184 -16.02 8.13 8.36
N GLY A 185 -17.33 8.29 8.11
CA GLY A 185 -17.93 9.62 7.96
C GLY A 185 -17.33 10.37 6.77
N SER A 186 -16.62 11.47 7.03
CA SER A 186 -15.94 12.27 6.01
C SER A 186 -14.47 11.92 5.80
N SER A 187 -13.93 10.93 6.53
CA SER A 187 -12.54 10.48 6.38
C SER A 187 -12.46 9.22 5.54
N ILE A 188 -11.38 9.11 4.77
CA ILE A 188 -11.01 7.91 4.03
C ILE A 188 -9.68 7.43 4.58
N LEU A 189 -9.57 6.13 4.80
CA LEU A 189 -8.38 5.45 5.27
C LEU A 189 -8.02 4.35 4.28
N ILE A 190 -6.87 4.50 3.63
CA ILE A 190 -6.25 3.45 2.82
C ILE A 190 -5.30 2.66 3.73
N THR A 191 -5.52 1.34 3.81
CA THR A 191 -4.85 0.47 4.80
C THR A 191 -3.43 0.08 4.39
N ASN A 192 -2.74 -0.66 5.26
CA ASN A 192 -1.58 -1.47 4.88
C ASN A 192 -1.95 -2.46 3.75
N PRO A 193 -1.01 -2.80 2.84
CA PRO A 193 -1.18 -3.92 1.93
C PRO A 193 -0.95 -5.24 2.68
N GLY A 194 -1.63 -6.30 2.28
CA GLY A 194 -1.37 -7.67 2.72
C GLY A 194 -1.12 -8.59 1.53
N CYS A 195 -0.31 -9.63 1.69
CA CYS A 195 -0.09 -10.62 0.63
C CYS A 195 0.05 -12.03 1.18
N LYS A 196 -0.36 -12.99 0.35
CA LYS A 196 -0.27 -14.43 0.64
C LYS A 196 -0.09 -15.20 -0.66
N ASP A 197 0.73 -16.24 -0.58
CA ASP A 197 0.82 -17.24 -1.62
C ASP A 197 -0.36 -18.19 -1.52
N ILE A 198 -0.87 -18.58 -2.67
CA ILE A 198 -1.80 -19.70 -2.78
C ILE A 198 -0.99 -20.99 -2.60
N ARG A 199 -1.33 -21.77 -1.58
CA ARG A 199 -0.64 -23.02 -1.26
C ARG A 199 -1.57 -24.22 -1.44
N ALA A 200 -0.98 -25.32 -1.90
CA ALA A 200 -1.60 -26.62 -1.72
C ALA A 200 -1.69 -26.94 -0.21
N ASN A 201 -2.64 -27.80 0.14
CA ASN A 201 -2.70 -28.37 1.49
C ASN A 201 -1.57 -29.35 1.75
#